data_AF-A0A1V2P726-F1
#
_entry.id   AF-A0A1V2P726-F1
#
_cell.length_a   1.000
_cell.length_b   1.000
_cell.length_c   1.000
_cell.angle_alpha   90.00
_cell.angle_beta   90.00
_cell.angle_gamma   90.00
#
_symmetry.space_group_name_H-M   'P 1'
#
loop_
_entity.id
_entity.type
_entity.pdbx_description
1 polymer ?
#
loop_
_entity_poly.entity_id
_entity_poly.type
_entity_poly.pdbx_seq_one_letter_code
_entity_poly.pdbx_strand_id
1 'polypeptide(L)'
;MSDAGRTAILRAARRAFARQPYAAVTLRGIAADAGVSASLIVKHFGGKDQLFDVVSDFGEAAELLLAAPNASLGRHAVLTLVRWRHENESDLLVRVVFAAGSGDERAMMRERFRSQVVQAFADRLDGDNVDVRADLIVAHLLGLGALLAVRKTGPAATADPELVADLYGPSLQALIG
;
A
#
# COMPACT_ATOMS: atom_id res chain seq x y z
N MET A 1 -8.43 -15.39 -17.44
CA MET A 1 -8.55 -13.94 -17.18
C MET A 1 -7.29 -13.29 -17.71
N SER A 2 -7.42 -12.18 -18.44
CA SER A 2 -6.24 -11.39 -18.85
C SER A 2 -5.60 -10.74 -17.63
N ASP A 3 -4.33 -10.42 -17.72
CA ASP A 3 -3.60 -9.73 -16.65
C ASP A 3 -4.25 -8.38 -16.32
N ALA A 4 -4.70 -7.66 -17.35
CA ALA A 4 -5.49 -6.43 -17.22
C ALA A 4 -6.79 -6.62 -16.41
N GLY A 5 -7.51 -7.72 -16.61
CA GLY A 5 -8.74 -8.01 -15.86
C GLY A 5 -8.47 -8.34 -14.39
N ARG A 6 -7.37 -9.05 -14.11
CA ARG A 6 -6.91 -9.33 -12.74
C ARG A 6 -6.59 -8.02 -12.01
N THR A 7 -5.81 -7.17 -12.65
CA THR A 7 -5.41 -5.86 -12.13
C THR A 7 -6.61 -4.95 -11.87
N ALA A 8 -7.59 -4.92 -12.77
CA ALA A 8 -8.82 -4.15 -12.60
C ALA A 8 -9.61 -4.60 -11.35
N ILE A 9 -9.78 -5.92 -11.14
CA ILE A 9 -10.46 -6.48 -9.96
C ILE A 9 -9.73 -6.11 -8.68
N LEU A 10 -8.41 -6.30 -8.62
CA LEU A 10 -7.62 -5.96 -7.43
C LEU A 10 -7.67 -4.47 -7.12
N ARG A 11 -7.62 -3.60 -8.13
CA ARG A 11 -7.75 -2.14 -7.96
C ARG A 11 -9.14 -1.77 -7.40
N ALA A 12 -10.21 -2.32 -7.97
CA ALA A 12 -11.57 -2.09 -7.51
C ALA A 12 -11.78 -2.60 -6.08
N ALA A 13 -11.29 -3.79 -5.75
CA ALA A 13 -11.35 -4.37 -4.42
C ALA A 13 -10.60 -3.52 -3.39
N ARG A 14 -9.35 -3.12 -3.67
CA ARG A 14 -8.56 -2.22 -2.82
C ARG A 14 -9.32 -0.91 -2.54
N ARG A 15 -9.92 -0.30 -3.57
CA ARG A 15 -10.73 0.92 -3.42
C ARG A 15 -12.01 0.70 -2.59
N ALA A 16 -12.65 -0.45 -2.71
CA ALA A 16 -13.88 -0.76 -1.98
C ALA A 16 -13.58 -0.97 -0.49
N PHE A 17 -12.62 -1.84 -0.16
CA PHE A 17 -12.24 -2.12 1.22
C PHE A 17 -11.57 -0.94 1.93
N ALA A 18 -10.94 -0.02 1.19
CA ALA A 18 -10.43 1.23 1.77
C ALA A 18 -11.53 2.25 2.10
N ARG A 19 -12.71 2.20 1.46
CA ARG A 19 -13.75 3.24 1.63
C ARG A 19 -14.93 2.80 2.47
N GLN A 20 -15.13 1.50 2.65
CA GLN A 20 -16.32 0.94 3.27
C GLN A 20 -15.95 -0.10 4.34
N PRO A 21 -16.78 -0.29 5.39
CA PRO A 21 -16.64 -1.43 6.29
C PRO A 21 -16.71 -2.75 5.51
N TYR A 22 -16.00 -3.77 5.99
CA TYR A 22 -15.94 -5.08 5.35
C TYR A 22 -17.33 -5.58 4.96
N ALA A 23 -18.27 -5.61 5.90
CA ALA A 23 -19.66 -6.06 5.70
C ALA A 23 -20.39 -5.36 4.54
N ALA A 24 -20.13 -4.08 4.27
CA ALA A 24 -20.79 -3.30 3.22
C ALA A 24 -20.24 -3.58 1.81
N VAL A 25 -19.00 -4.10 1.71
CA VAL A 25 -18.39 -4.41 0.42
C VAL A 25 -19.05 -5.66 -0.20
N THR A 26 -19.44 -5.59 -1.47
CA THR A 26 -20.04 -6.71 -2.20
C THR A 26 -19.24 -7.08 -3.45
N LEU A 27 -19.20 -8.38 -3.78
CA LEU A 27 -18.55 -8.86 -5.02
C LEU A 27 -19.19 -8.27 -6.28
N ARG A 28 -20.50 -8.02 -6.26
CA ARG A 28 -21.20 -7.35 -7.38
C ARG A 28 -20.74 -5.90 -7.54
N GLY A 29 -20.58 -5.16 -6.44
CA GLY A 29 -20.06 -3.79 -6.47
C GLY A 29 -18.63 -3.72 -7.01
N ILE A 30 -17.76 -4.62 -6.56
CA ILE A 30 -16.38 -4.73 -7.07
C ILE A 30 -16.39 -5.07 -8.56
N ALA A 31 -17.20 -6.05 -8.97
CA ALA A 31 -17.30 -6.47 -10.37
C ALA A 31 -17.76 -5.32 -11.29
N ALA A 32 -18.75 -4.54 -10.85
CA ALA A 32 -19.22 -3.37 -11.58
C ALA A 32 -18.12 -2.30 -11.74
N ASP A 33 -17.37 -1.98 -10.66
CA ASP A 33 -16.26 -1.02 -10.70
C ASP A 33 -15.07 -1.51 -11.56
N ALA A 34 -14.86 -2.84 -11.62
CA ALA A 34 -13.82 -3.46 -12.44
C ALA A 34 -14.24 -3.72 -13.90
N GLY A 35 -15.52 -3.52 -14.25
CA GLY A 35 -16.04 -3.82 -15.60
C GLY A 35 -16.08 -5.31 -15.94
N VAL A 36 -16.28 -6.19 -14.95
CA VAL A 36 -16.30 -7.65 -15.11
C VAL A 36 -17.55 -8.28 -14.48
N SER A 37 -17.75 -9.60 -14.63
CA SER A 37 -18.81 -10.31 -13.93
C SER A 37 -18.37 -10.75 -12.52
N ALA A 38 -19.31 -10.79 -11.57
CA ALA A 38 -19.02 -11.32 -10.22
C ALA A 38 -18.62 -12.80 -10.24
N SER A 39 -19.15 -13.58 -11.19
CA SER A 39 -18.75 -14.98 -11.37
C SER A 39 -17.28 -15.13 -11.77
N LEU A 40 -16.72 -14.17 -12.50
CA LEU A 40 -15.29 -14.16 -12.83
C LEU A 40 -14.44 -13.96 -11.57
N ILE A 41 -14.87 -13.09 -10.65
CA ILE A 41 -14.19 -12.88 -9.37
C ILE A 41 -14.21 -14.16 -8.54
N VAL A 42 -15.37 -14.79 -8.37
CA VAL A 42 -15.51 -16.06 -7.64
C VAL A 42 -14.63 -17.15 -8.25
N LYS A 43 -14.60 -17.27 -9.58
CA LYS A 43 -13.77 -18.26 -10.27
C LYS A 43 -12.27 -18.05 -10.06
N HIS A 44 -11.81 -16.81 -9.96
CA HIS A 44 -10.37 -16.49 -9.91
C HIS A 44 -9.83 -16.23 -8.51
N PHE A 45 -10.68 -15.79 -7.58
CA PHE A 45 -10.29 -15.43 -6.22
C PHE A 45 -11.06 -16.24 -5.18
N GLY A 46 -12.05 -17.06 -5.54
CA GLY A 46 -12.86 -17.84 -4.61
C GLY A 46 -14.07 -17.08 -4.08
N GLY A 47 -13.85 -15.93 -3.43
CA GLY A 47 -14.92 -15.20 -2.75
C GLY A 47 -14.47 -13.86 -2.20
N LYS A 48 -15.34 -13.23 -1.40
CA LYS A 48 -15.06 -11.93 -0.76
C LYS A 48 -13.93 -12.04 0.25
N ASP A 49 -13.93 -13.09 1.08
CA ASP A 49 -12.93 -13.31 2.11
C ASP A 49 -11.54 -13.52 1.48
N GLN A 50 -11.44 -14.42 0.50
CA GLN A 50 -10.18 -14.68 -0.19
C GLN A 50 -9.69 -13.48 -1.02
N LEU A 51 -10.61 -12.73 -1.64
CA LEU A 51 -10.25 -11.48 -2.30
C LEU A 51 -9.75 -10.43 -1.29
N PHE A 52 -10.35 -10.37 -0.11
CA PHE A 52 -9.87 -9.53 0.99
C PHE A 52 -8.49 -9.96 1.45
N ASP A 53 -8.24 -11.25 1.61
CA ASP A 53 -6.92 -11.78 1.95
C ASP A 53 -5.86 -11.33 0.94
N VAL A 54 -6.14 -11.46 -0.35
CA VAL A 54 -5.21 -11.03 -1.41
C VAL A 54 -4.94 -9.52 -1.39
N VAL A 55 -5.95 -8.68 -1.13
CA VAL A 55 -5.76 -7.22 -1.13
C VAL A 55 -5.30 -6.64 0.21
N SER A 56 -5.33 -7.44 1.28
CA SER A 56 -4.80 -7.13 2.60
C SER A 56 -3.41 -7.70 2.85
N ASP A 57 -2.84 -8.39 1.86
CA ASP A 57 -1.43 -8.77 1.85
C ASP A 57 -0.56 -7.56 1.47
N PHE A 58 0.47 -7.33 2.27
CA PHE A 58 1.48 -6.29 2.08
C PHE A 58 2.88 -6.85 1.88
N GLY A 59 3.06 -8.17 1.81
CA GLY A 59 4.39 -8.79 1.62
C GLY A 59 5.10 -8.29 0.37
N GLU A 60 4.43 -8.36 -0.79
CA GLU A 60 4.96 -7.83 -2.06
C GLU A 60 5.30 -6.33 -1.97
N ALA A 61 4.48 -5.55 -1.27
CA ALA A 61 4.75 -4.13 -1.07
C ALA A 61 6.01 -3.89 -0.23
N ALA A 62 6.21 -4.67 0.83
CA ALA A 62 7.39 -4.59 1.67
C ALA A 62 8.65 -4.97 0.87
N GLU A 63 8.61 -6.06 0.11
CA GLU A 63 9.71 -6.50 -0.76
C GLU A 63 10.12 -5.40 -1.75
N LEU A 64 9.16 -4.79 -2.44
CA LEU A 64 9.45 -3.70 -3.39
C LEU A 64 10.08 -2.48 -2.71
N LEU A 65 9.56 -2.10 -1.54
CA LEU A 65 10.08 -0.95 -0.77
C LEU A 65 11.48 -1.20 -0.20
N LEU A 66 11.82 -2.46 0.08
CA LEU A 66 13.10 -2.88 0.67
C LEU A 66 14.12 -3.36 -0.37
N ALA A 67 13.79 -3.33 -1.66
CA ALA A 67 14.63 -3.79 -2.77
C ALA A 67 15.84 -2.88 -3.09
N ALA A 68 16.53 -2.38 -2.06
CA ALA A 68 17.76 -1.61 -2.17
C ALA A 68 18.68 -1.81 -0.94
N PRO A 69 20.00 -1.55 -1.06
CA PRO A 69 20.90 -1.49 0.09
C PRO A 69 20.53 -0.34 1.05
N ASN A 70 20.83 -0.51 2.35
CA ASN A 70 20.53 0.51 3.38
C ASN A 70 21.05 1.91 3.03
N ALA A 71 22.21 2.00 2.36
CA ALA A 71 22.82 3.28 1.98
C ALA A 71 21.98 4.13 1.00
N SER A 72 21.02 3.54 0.28
CA SER A 72 20.14 4.23 -0.67
C SER A 72 18.66 3.93 -0.46
N LEU A 73 18.32 3.20 0.61
CA LEU A 73 16.99 2.65 0.84
C LEU A 73 15.93 3.76 1.03
N GLY A 74 16.27 4.87 1.68
CA GLY A 74 15.33 5.98 1.89
C GLY A 74 14.84 6.58 0.58
N ARG A 75 15.77 6.86 -0.35
CA ARG A 75 15.45 7.34 -1.70
C ARG A 75 14.67 6.30 -2.49
N HIS A 76 15.12 5.04 -2.46
CA HIS A 76 14.47 3.93 -3.17
C HIS A 76 13.02 3.73 -2.74
N ALA A 77 12.75 3.69 -1.43
CA ALA A 77 11.40 3.48 -0.90
C ALA A 77 10.43 4.59 -1.34
N VAL A 78 10.88 5.85 -1.33
CA VAL A 78 10.07 6.98 -1.83
C VAL A 78 9.81 6.84 -3.33
N LEU A 79 10.86 6.59 -4.12
CA LEU A 79 10.73 6.47 -5.57
C LEU A 79 9.76 5.34 -5.96
N THR A 80 9.92 4.18 -5.33
CA THR A 80 9.04 3.02 -5.52
C THR A 80 7.58 3.37 -5.20
N LEU A 81 7.33 4.02 -4.06
CA LEU A 81 5.99 4.42 -3.66
C LEU A 81 5.33 5.37 -4.69
N VAL A 82 6.07 6.39 -5.15
CA VAL A 82 5.54 7.40 -6.08
C VAL A 82 5.29 6.79 -7.47
N ARG A 83 6.25 6.00 -8.00
CA ARG A 83 6.09 5.30 -9.29
C ARG A 83 4.92 4.34 -9.27
N TRP A 84 4.82 3.52 -8.22
CA TRP A 84 3.71 2.59 -8.04
C TRP A 84 2.36 3.31 -8.16
N ARG A 85 2.23 4.45 -7.50
CA ARG A 85 1.00 5.26 -7.54
C ARG A 85 0.68 5.74 -8.95
N HIS A 86 1.66 6.28 -9.66
CA HIS A 86 1.51 6.79 -11.03
C HIS A 86 1.09 5.68 -11.99
N GLU A 87 1.72 4.51 -11.90
CA GLU A 87 1.46 3.37 -12.80
C GLU A 87 0.14 2.65 -12.49
N ASN A 88 -0.22 2.54 -11.20
CA ASN A 88 -1.35 1.71 -10.78
C ASN A 88 -2.60 2.50 -10.41
N GLU A 89 -2.53 3.83 -10.39
CA GLU A 89 -3.57 4.73 -9.87
C GLU A 89 -4.06 4.34 -8.47
N SER A 90 -3.17 3.74 -7.66
CA SER A 90 -3.50 3.22 -6.34
C SER A 90 -2.32 3.31 -5.38
N ASP A 91 -2.61 3.38 -4.09
CA ASP A 91 -1.59 3.50 -3.06
C ASP A 91 -1.04 2.14 -2.65
N LEU A 92 0.29 2.09 -2.48
CA LEU A 92 1.00 0.90 -2.06
C LEU A 92 0.69 0.53 -0.59
N LEU A 93 0.67 1.53 0.31
CA LEU A 93 0.48 1.32 1.75
C LEU A 93 -0.74 2.03 2.36
N VAL A 94 -1.15 3.21 1.83
CA VAL A 94 -2.14 4.13 2.45
C VAL A 94 -3.49 3.48 2.77
N ARG A 95 -3.84 2.39 2.07
CA ARG A 95 -5.08 1.63 2.32
C ARG A 95 -5.25 1.21 3.80
N VAL A 96 -4.17 0.97 4.53
CA VAL A 96 -4.23 0.62 5.96
C VAL A 96 -4.77 1.76 6.84
N VAL A 97 -4.54 3.02 6.46
CA VAL A 97 -4.99 4.20 7.24
C VAL A 97 -6.50 4.21 7.38
N PHE A 98 -7.21 3.75 6.35
CA PHE A 98 -8.66 3.65 6.38
C PHE A 98 -9.19 2.48 7.21
N ALA A 99 -8.34 1.67 7.83
CA ALA A 99 -8.73 0.64 8.79
C ALA A 99 -9.02 1.19 10.19
N ALA A 100 -9.07 2.52 10.40
CA ALA A 100 -9.54 3.11 11.64
C ALA A 100 -10.97 2.63 11.95
N GLY A 101 -11.15 1.79 12.97
CA GLY A 101 -12.43 1.15 13.31
C GLY A 101 -12.25 -0.17 14.07
N SER A 102 -13.30 -0.59 14.77
CA SER A 102 -13.31 -1.68 15.77
C SER A 102 -13.79 -3.05 15.25
N GLY A 103 -13.80 -3.28 13.93
CA GLY A 103 -14.14 -4.60 13.37
C GLY A 103 -12.92 -5.53 13.30
N ASP A 104 -13.14 -6.83 13.45
CA ASP A 104 -12.10 -7.87 13.45
C ASP A 104 -11.24 -7.83 12.17
N GLU A 105 -11.84 -7.60 11.00
CA GLU A 105 -11.11 -7.55 9.73
C GLU A 105 -10.20 -6.32 9.63
N ARG A 106 -10.59 -5.21 10.28
CA ARG A 106 -9.75 -4.01 10.37
C ARG A 106 -8.58 -4.24 11.33
N ALA A 107 -8.80 -4.97 12.42
CA ALA A 107 -7.72 -5.40 13.31
C ALA A 107 -6.74 -6.34 12.59
N MET A 108 -7.25 -7.32 11.84
CA MET A 108 -6.43 -8.22 11.02
C MET A 108 -5.61 -7.47 9.96
N MET A 109 -6.21 -6.50 9.25
CA MET A 109 -5.48 -5.67 8.28
C MET A 109 -4.33 -4.89 8.94
N ARG A 110 -4.58 -4.28 10.10
CA ARG A 110 -3.54 -3.55 10.85
C ARG A 110 -2.43 -4.49 11.31
N GLU A 111 -2.79 -5.68 11.78
CA GLU A 111 -1.82 -6.68 12.22
C GLU A 111 -0.97 -7.23 11.07
N ARG A 112 -1.58 -7.51 9.90
CA ARG A 112 -0.85 -7.86 8.68
C ARG A 112 0.10 -6.75 8.25
N PHE A 113 -0.37 -5.51 8.22
CA PHE A 113 0.49 -4.37 7.91
C PHE A 113 1.68 -4.24 8.87
N ARG A 114 1.44 -4.36 10.17
CA ARG A 114 2.48 -4.32 11.19
C ARG A 114 3.50 -5.45 10.98
N SER A 115 3.03 -6.69 10.87
CA SER A 115 3.88 -7.88 10.75
C SER A 115 4.62 -7.97 9.41
N GLN A 116 4.08 -7.43 8.32
CA GLN A 116 4.68 -7.56 6.99
C GLN A 116 5.47 -6.32 6.55
N VAL A 117 5.10 -5.12 6.99
CA VAL A 117 5.74 -3.87 6.55
C VAL A 117 6.62 -3.29 7.65
N VAL A 118 6.05 -3.02 8.82
CA VAL A 118 6.79 -2.38 9.92
C VAL A 118 7.93 -3.29 10.39
N GLN A 119 7.64 -4.57 10.62
CA GLN A 119 8.67 -5.53 11.03
C GLN A 119 9.73 -5.75 9.95
N ALA A 120 9.35 -5.77 8.66
CA ALA A 120 10.33 -5.91 7.58
C ALA A 120 11.30 -4.72 7.50
N PHE A 121 10.85 -3.51 7.83
CA PHE A 121 11.77 -2.38 8.04
C PHE A 121 12.62 -2.60 9.29
N ALA A 122 12.02 -2.94 10.44
CA ALA A 122 12.76 -3.14 11.69
C ALA A 122 13.89 -4.18 11.56
N ASP A 123 13.61 -5.33 10.94
CA ASP A 123 14.55 -6.42 10.67
C ASP A 123 15.73 -5.99 9.78
N ARG A 124 15.57 -4.90 9.02
CA ARG A 124 16.57 -4.36 8.11
C ARG A 124 17.50 -3.34 8.77
N LEU A 125 17.07 -2.76 9.91
CA LEU A 125 17.77 -1.68 10.60
C LEU A 125 18.76 -2.23 11.62
N ASP A 126 19.91 -1.55 11.74
CA ASP A 126 20.90 -1.80 12.79
C ASP A 126 20.89 -0.65 13.82
N GLY A 127 21.47 -0.88 15.01
CA GLY A 127 21.66 0.13 16.04
C GLY A 127 20.47 0.25 17.02
N ASP A 128 20.35 1.42 17.65
CA ASP A 128 19.34 1.64 18.70
C ASP A 128 17.96 2.00 18.13
N ASN A 129 16.91 1.72 18.91
CA ASN A 129 15.53 2.13 18.66
C ASN A 129 14.97 1.69 17.29
N VAL A 130 15.36 0.51 16.80
CA VAL A 130 14.96 -0.01 15.47
C VAL A 130 13.45 -0.03 15.28
N ASP A 131 12.67 -0.44 16.29
CA ASP A 131 11.21 -0.46 16.20
C ASP A 131 10.61 0.94 16.00
N VAL A 132 11.08 1.92 16.79
CA VAL A 132 10.61 3.31 16.70
C VAL A 132 10.99 3.92 15.36
N ARG A 133 12.22 3.66 14.88
CA ARG A 133 12.67 4.13 13.56
C ARG A 133 11.87 3.51 12.43
N ALA A 134 11.55 2.22 12.50
CA ALA A 134 10.70 1.55 11.53
C ALA A 134 9.30 2.17 11.49
N ASP A 135 8.69 2.43 12.65
CA ASP A 135 7.40 3.15 12.74
C ASP A 135 7.48 4.54 12.09
N LEU A 136 8.55 5.30 12.34
CA LEU A 136 8.73 6.64 11.75
C LEU A 136 8.96 6.61 10.23
N ILE A 137 9.69 5.61 9.71
CA ILE A 137 9.87 5.39 8.27
C ILE A 137 8.51 5.12 7.63
N VAL A 138 7.73 4.21 8.23
CA VAL A 138 6.40 3.86 7.73
C VAL A 138 5.45 5.04 7.83
N ALA A 139 5.53 5.85 8.89
CA ALA A 139 4.75 7.09 9.02
C ALA A 139 5.05 8.09 7.90
N HIS A 140 6.32 8.25 7.50
CA HIS A 140 6.70 9.09 6.35
C HIS A 140 6.07 8.57 5.05
N LEU A 141 6.19 7.27 4.78
CA LEU A 141 5.64 6.66 3.55
C LEU A 141 4.11 6.77 3.49
N LEU A 142 3.43 6.53 4.61
CA LEU A 142 1.98 6.68 4.71
C LEU A 142 1.55 8.15 4.52
N GLY A 143 2.26 9.09 5.16
CA GLY A 143 2.00 10.53 5.05
C GLY A 143 2.17 11.04 3.63
N LEU A 144 3.27 10.68 2.96
CA LEU A 144 3.51 11.02 1.56
C LEU A 144 2.42 10.42 0.68
N GLY A 145 2.16 9.11 0.78
CA GLY A 145 1.12 8.46 -0.01
C GLY A 145 -0.25 9.14 0.16
N ALA A 146 -0.63 9.47 1.40
CA ALA A 146 -1.88 10.16 1.70
C ALA A 146 -1.95 11.56 1.06
N LEU A 147 -0.85 12.34 1.10
CA LEU A 147 -0.77 13.64 0.43
C LEU A 147 -1.04 13.48 -1.08
N LEU A 148 -0.38 12.53 -1.74
CA LEU A 148 -0.55 12.28 -3.17
C LEU A 148 -1.99 11.80 -3.48
N ALA A 149 -2.65 11.14 -2.52
CA ALA A 149 -4.02 10.63 -2.67
C ALA A 149 -5.06 11.73 -2.61
N VAL A 150 -4.88 12.66 -1.69
CA VAL A 150 -5.80 13.78 -1.47
C VAL A 150 -5.57 14.86 -2.53
N ARG A 151 -4.32 15.12 -2.93
CA ARG A 151 -3.92 16.20 -3.83
C ARG A 151 -3.46 15.67 -5.19
N LYS A 152 -4.31 14.90 -5.87
CA LYS A 152 -3.96 14.23 -7.15
C LYS A 152 -3.44 15.15 -8.26
N THR A 153 -3.88 16.41 -8.29
CA THR A 153 -3.45 17.44 -9.25
C THR A 153 -2.51 18.47 -8.61
N GLY A 154 -2.00 18.19 -7.40
CA GLY A 154 -1.06 19.05 -6.71
C GLY A 154 0.37 18.85 -7.19
N PRO A 155 1.29 19.81 -6.94
CA PRO A 155 2.65 19.79 -7.48
C PRO A 155 3.42 18.51 -7.19
N ALA A 156 3.36 17.99 -5.95
CA ALA A 156 4.04 16.75 -5.58
C ALA A 156 3.45 15.51 -6.27
N ALA A 157 2.15 15.50 -6.58
CA ALA A 157 1.49 14.36 -7.24
C ALA A 157 1.78 14.31 -8.74
N THR A 158 2.05 15.45 -9.37
CA THR A 158 2.33 15.57 -10.81
C THR A 158 3.81 15.78 -11.13
N ALA A 159 4.67 15.91 -10.13
CA ALA A 159 6.11 16.05 -10.30
C ALA A 159 6.74 14.74 -10.82
N ASP A 160 7.94 14.86 -11.37
CA ASP A 160 8.80 13.71 -11.64
C ASP A 160 9.02 12.90 -10.34
N PRO A 161 8.75 11.59 -10.32
CA PRO A 161 9.04 10.73 -9.17
C PRO A 161 10.48 10.85 -8.65
N GLU A 162 11.46 11.07 -9.52
CA GLU A 162 12.87 11.25 -9.13
C GLU A 162 13.05 12.51 -8.28
N LEU A 163 12.41 13.63 -8.68
CA LEU A 163 12.46 14.89 -7.91
C LEU A 163 11.86 14.71 -6.51
N VAL A 164 10.74 13.99 -6.38
CA VAL A 164 10.12 13.70 -5.08
C VAL A 164 11.04 12.83 -4.23
N ALA A 165 11.66 11.81 -4.83
CA ALA A 165 12.60 10.93 -4.14
C ALA A 165 13.85 11.67 -3.67
N ASP A 166 14.40 12.58 -4.47
CA ASP A 166 15.57 13.38 -4.12
C ASP A 166 15.27 14.38 -2.98
N LEU A 167 14.08 14.99 -2.97
CA LEU A 167 13.69 15.95 -1.94
C LEU A 167 13.25 15.28 -0.62
N TYR A 168 12.59 14.12 -0.69
CA TYR A 168 11.96 13.48 0.48
C TYR A 168 12.77 12.31 1.04
N GLY A 169 13.53 11.61 0.18
CA GLY A 169 14.36 10.47 0.53
C GLY A 169 15.36 10.72 1.67
N PRO A 170 16.05 11.88 1.75
CA PRO A 170 16.99 12.16 2.84
C PRO A 170 16.38 12.06 4.24
N SER A 171 15.12 12.48 4.42
CA SER A 171 14.42 12.41 5.71
C SER A 171 14.16 10.96 6.15
N LEU A 172 13.81 10.07 5.21
CA LEU A 172 13.71 8.64 5.52
C LEU A 172 15.09 8.04 5.75
N GLN A 173 16.09 8.43 4.95
CA GLN A 173 17.44 7.90 5.03
C GLN A 173 18.09 8.15 6.40
N ALA A 174 17.77 9.28 7.02
CA ALA A 174 18.21 9.64 8.37
C ALA A 174 17.66 8.72 9.47
N LEU A 175 16.61 7.93 9.19
CA LEU A 175 16.05 6.94 10.13
C LEU A 175 16.60 5.52 9.88
N ILE A 176 17.29 5.30 8.76
CA ILE A 176 17.78 3.98 8.35
C ILE A 176 19.18 3.72 8.88
N GLY A 177 20.07 4.73 8.82
CA GLY A 177 21.45 4.67 9.31
C GLY A 177 21.61 5.17 10.73
#